data_AF-A0A350UNB6-F1
#
_entry.id   AF-A0A350UNB6-F1
#
_cell.length_a   1.000
_cell.length_b   1.000
_cell.length_c   1.000
_cell.angle_alpha   90.00
_cell.angle_beta   90.00
_cell.angle_gamma   90.00
#
_symmetry.space_group_name_H-M   'P 1'
#
loop_
_entity.id
_entity.type
_entity.pdbx_description
1 polymer ?
#
loop_
_entity_poly.entity_id
_entity_poly.type
_entity_poly.pdbx_seq_one_letter_code
_entity_poly.pdbx_strand_id
1 'polypeptide(L)'
;MGRPPEWVGENIAWWTRRLNARAKMWPIVQALDKPREVTPLEFDQVLRLGATGDASGIMMFTVQAVASNKAKLEAMGRLYRSWQ
;
A
#
# COMPACT_ATOMS: atom_id res chain seq x y z
N MET A 1 -13.33 -8.36 -0.41
CA MET A 1 -13.96 -7.59 -1.51
C MET A 1 -13.02 -7.68 -2.70
N GLY A 2 -13.39 -8.46 -3.73
CA GLY A 2 -12.52 -8.85 -4.86
C GLY A 2 -12.27 -7.74 -5.88
N ARG A 3 -11.81 -6.57 -5.45
CA ARG A 3 -11.31 -5.53 -6.36
C ARG A 3 -9.88 -5.88 -6.78
N PRO A 4 -9.49 -5.60 -8.03
CA PRO A 4 -8.14 -5.85 -8.49
C PRO A 4 -7.17 -4.83 -7.86
N PRO A 5 -5.87 -5.13 -7.75
CA PRO A 5 -4.88 -4.23 -7.11
C PRO A 5 -4.86 -2.80 -7.67
N GLU A 6 -5.09 -2.63 -8.97
CA GLU A 6 -5.12 -1.35 -9.69
C GLU A 6 -6.15 -0.37 -9.09
N TRP A 7 -7.24 -0.91 -8.54
CA TRP A 7 -8.27 -0.12 -7.89
C TRP A 7 -7.72 0.73 -6.73
N VAL A 8 -6.62 0.30 -6.10
CA VAL A 8 -5.96 1.08 -5.04
C VAL A 8 -5.52 2.42 -5.59
N GLY A 9 -4.86 2.46 -6.74
CA GLY A 9 -4.39 3.71 -7.36
C GLY A 9 -5.56 4.63 -7.75
N GLU A 10 -6.64 4.06 -8.30
CA GLU A 10 -7.86 4.82 -8.61
C GLU A 10 -8.48 5.45 -7.36
N ASN A 11 -8.50 4.71 -6.26
CA ASN A 11 -9.03 5.17 -4.98
C ASN A 11 -8.17 6.28 -4.40
N ILE A 12 -6.83 6.15 -4.44
CA ILE A 12 -5.92 7.21 -3.99
C ILE A 12 -6.11 8.48 -4.83
N ALA A 13 -6.12 8.36 -6.16
CA ALA A 13 -6.36 9.50 -7.06
C ALA A 13 -7.74 10.16 -6.86
N TRP A 14 -8.76 9.38 -6.48
CA TRP A 14 -10.08 9.90 -6.15
C TRP A 14 -10.06 10.75 -4.87
N TRP A 15 -9.35 10.29 -3.84
CA TRP A 15 -9.21 11.03 -2.58
C TRP A 15 -8.30 12.24 -2.71
N THR A 16 -7.17 12.14 -3.42
CA THR A 16 -6.26 13.25 -3.68
C THR A 16 -7.00 14.46 -4.28
N ARG A 17 -7.93 14.24 -5.21
CA ARG A 17 -8.72 15.33 -5.81
C ARG A 17 -9.76 15.97 -4.88
N ARG A 18 -10.10 15.34 -3.76
CA ARG A 18 -11.19 15.76 -2.86
C ARG A 18 -10.71 16.25 -1.51
N LEU A 19 -9.56 15.76 -1.06
CA LEU A 19 -8.98 16.20 0.19
C LEU A 19 -8.36 17.58 0.00
N ASN A 20 -8.46 18.39 1.04
CA ASN A 20 -7.74 19.65 1.12
C ASN A 20 -6.23 19.38 1.10
N ALA A 21 -5.42 20.24 0.46
CA ALA A 21 -3.96 20.16 0.41
C ALA A 21 -3.27 20.06 1.80
N ARG A 22 -3.94 20.44 2.89
CA ARG A 22 -3.44 20.27 4.26
C ARG A 22 -3.69 18.89 4.86
N ALA A 23 -4.60 18.10 4.31
CA ALA A 23 -4.92 16.78 4.81
C ALA A 23 -3.77 15.80 4.55
N LYS A 24 -3.47 14.95 5.53
CA LYS A 24 -2.49 13.87 5.40
C LYS A 24 -3.21 12.57 5.10
N MET A 25 -2.86 11.93 3.99
CA MET A 25 -3.43 10.64 3.57
C MET A 25 -2.42 9.52 3.81
N TRP A 26 -2.85 8.49 4.56
CA TRP A 26 -2.03 7.34 4.93
C TRP A 26 -2.80 6.05 4.67
N PRO A 27 -2.70 5.47 3.46
CA PRO A 27 -3.41 4.25 3.11
C PRO A 27 -2.92 3.06 3.94
N ILE A 28 -3.85 2.19 4.32
CA ILE A 28 -3.54 0.93 5.02
C ILE A 28 -3.50 -0.20 4.00
N VAL A 29 -2.33 -0.79 3.79
CA VAL A 29 -2.08 -1.92 2.91
C VAL A 29 -2.16 -3.23 3.70
N GLN A 30 -3.00 -4.15 3.23
CA GLN A 30 -3.10 -5.49 3.80
C GLN A 30 -1.87 -6.31 3.41
N ALA A 31 -1.12 -6.76 4.40
CA ALA A 31 -0.02 -7.72 4.28
C ALA A 31 -0.40 -9.10 4.81
N LEU A 32 -1.41 -9.18 5.68
CA LEU A 32 -1.86 -10.44 6.30
C LEU A 32 -2.58 -11.33 5.28
N ASP A 33 -2.19 -12.60 5.25
CA ASP A 33 -2.78 -13.64 4.38
C ASP A 33 -4.13 -14.15 4.94
N LYS A 34 -5.03 -13.22 5.30
CA LYS A 34 -6.39 -13.48 5.80
C LYS A 34 -7.37 -12.40 5.31
N PRO A 35 -8.53 -12.77 4.74
CA PRO A 35 -9.07 -14.13 4.59
C PRO A 35 -8.48 -14.93 3.41
N ARG A 36 -7.63 -14.32 2.58
CA ARG A 36 -6.94 -14.98 1.47
C ARG A 36 -5.46 -14.64 1.49
N GLU A 37 -4.67 -15.40 0.76
CA GLU A 37 -3.28 -15.08 0.48
C GLU A 37 -3.15 -13.72 -0.22
N VAL A 38 -2.20 -12.92 0.25
CA VAL A 38 -1.68 -11.72 -0.41
C VAL A 38 -0.27 -12.07 -0.87
N THR A 39 -0.10 -12.33 -2.16
CA THR A 39 1.21 -12.70 -2.70
C THR A 39 2.19 -11.53 -2.58
N PRO A 40 3.51 -11.77 -2.54
CA PRO A 40 4.49 -10.69 -2.52
C PRO A 40 4.38 -9.73 -3.72
N LEU A 41 3.96 -10.24 -4.88
CA LEU A 41 3.73 -9.43 -6.08
C LEU A 41 2.53 -8.51 -5.91
N GLU A 42 1.40 -9.05 -5.43
CA GLU A 42 0.21 -8.26 -5.15
C GLU A 42 0.50 -7.21 -4.07
N PHE A 43 1.23 -7.60 -3.02
CA PHE A 43 1.66 -6.70 -1.97
C PHE A 43 2.52 -5.55 -2.51
N ASP A 44 3.55 -5.83 -3.31
CA ASP A 44 4.42 -4.80 -3.93
C ASP A 44 3.60 -3.84 -4.81
N GLN A 45 2.66 -4.38 -5.59
CA GLN A 45 1.78 -3.58 -6.46
C GLN A 45 0.87 -2.67 -5.65
N VAL A 46 0.14 -3.21 -4.66
CA VAL A 46 -0.74 -2.42 -3.79
C VAL A 46 0.04 -1.39 -2.99
N LEU A 47 1.22 -1.76 -2.51
CA LEU A 47 2.10 -0.86 -1.75
C LEU A 47 2.54 0.33 -2.60
N ARG A 48 2.95 0.10 -3.86
CA ARG A 48 3.31 1.19 -4.80
C ARG A 48 2.11 2.07 -5.13
N LEU A 49 0.96 1.47 -5.45
CA LEU A 49 -0.25 2.20 -5.77
C LEU A 49 -0.76 3.03 -4.59
N GLY A 50 -0.68 2.49 -3.37
CA GLY A 50 -1.01 3.21 -2.14
C GLY A 50 -0.09 4.38 -1.83
N ALA A 51 1.13 4.40 -2.37
CA ALA A 51 2.09 5.49 -2.21
C ALA A 51 2.00 6.56 -3.31
N THR A 52 1.03 6.47 -4.22
CA THR A 52 0.84 7.45 -5.32
C THR A 52 0.06 8.70 -4.89
N GLY A 53 -0.08 9.66 -5.80
CA GLY A 53 -0.85 10.88 -5.57
C GLY A 53 -0.29 11.70 -4.42
N ASP A 54 -1.18 12.26 -3.61
CA ASP A 54 -0.82 13.07 -2.43
C ASP A 54 -0.72 12.22 -1.14
N ALA A 55 -0.46 10.90 -1.27
CA ALA A 55 -0.21 10.05 -0.12
C ALA A 55 1.03 10.55 0.63
N SER A 56 0.82 10.95 1.88
CA SER A 56 1.89 11.48 2.75
C SER A 56 2.59 10.42 3.59
N GLY A 57 2.14 9.17 3.47
CA GLY A 57 2.65 8.02 4.18
C GLY A 57 1.86 6.77 3.80
N ILE A 58 2.36 5.61 4.23
CA ILE A 58 1.68 4.33 4.04
C ILE A 58 1.81 3.52 5.32
N MET A 59 0.75 2.79 5.67
CA MET A 59 0.73 1.87 6.79
C MET A 59 0.48 0.46 6.28
N MET A 60 1.19 -0.52 6.82
CA MET A 60 0.99 -1.93 6.47
C MET A 60 0.37 -2.67 7.65
N PHE A 61 -0.62 -3.52 7.38
CA PHE A 61 -1.29 -4.32 8.39
C PHE A 61 -1.07 -5.82 8.13
N THR A 62 -0.43 -6.61 9.00
CA THR A 62 0.26 -6.23 10.25
C THR A 62 1.77 -6.21 10.05
N VAL A 63 2.49 -5.58 10.98
CA VAL A 63 3.97 -5.60 11.01
C VAL A 63 4.52 -7.03 10.98
N GLN A 64 3.89 -7.97 11.70
CA GLN A 64 4.30 -9.37 11.72
C GLN A 64 4.14 -10.01 10.34
N ALA A 65 3.05 -9.72 9.62
CA ALA A 65 2.83 -10.28 8.29
C ALA A 65 3.88 -9.80 7.27
N VAL A 66 4.37 -8.56 7.41
CA VAL A 66 5.48 -8.05 6.59
C VAL A 66 6.80 -8.69 7.02
N ALA A 67 7.11 -8.69 8.32
CA ALA A 67 8.39 -9.16 8.85
C ALA A 67 8.61 -10.67 8.65
N SER A 68 7.55 -11.48 8.72
CA SER A 68 7.63 -12.93 8.56
C SER A 68 7.76 -13.39 7.10
N ASN A 69 7.67 -12.49 6.11
CA ASN A 69 7.81 -12.81 4.70
C ASN A 69 8.91 -11.96 4.07
N LYS A 70 10.06 -12.59 3.78
CA LYS A 70 11.25 -11.91 3.22
C LYS A 70 10.95 -11.10 1.95
N ALA A 71 10.11 -11.62 1.06
CA ALA A 71 9.78 -10.93 -0.19
C ALA A 71 8.88 -9.70 0.04
N LYS A 72 7.91 -9.77 0.98
CA LYS A 72 7.11 -8.60 1.39
C LYS A 72 8.00 -7.55 2.08
N LEU A 73 8.93 -7.97 2.93
CA LEU A 73 9.89 -7.08 3.59
C LEU A 73 10.81 -6.37 2.57
N GLU A 74 11.31 -7.09 1.57
CA GLU A 74 12.11 -6.52 0.50
C GLU A 74 11.32 -5.53 -0.37
N ALA A 75 10.05 -5.83 -0.67
CA ALA A 75 9.14 -4.91 -1.36
C ALA A 75 8.97 -3.60 -0.61
N MET A 76 8.70 -3.69 0.70
CA MET A 76 8.65 -2.52 1.58
C MET A 76 9.96 -1.73 1.55
N GLY A 77 11.10 -2.40 1.66
CA GLY A 77 12.41 -1.75 1.61
C GLY A 77 12.68 -1.06 0.27
N ARG A 78 12.26 -1.65 -0.86
CA ARG A 78 12.38 -1.02 -2.18
C ARG A 78 11.54 0.25 -2.26
N LEU A 79 10.28 0.21 -1.79
CA LEU A 79 9.43 1.40 -1.78
C LEU A 79 10.12 2.54 -1.03
N TYR A 80 10.46 2.36 0.24
CA TYR A 80 11.02 3.44 1.07
C TYR A 80 12.38 3.96 0.60
N ARG A 81 13.19 3.14 -0.09
CA ARG A 81 14.43 3.62 -0.71
C ARG A 81 14.21 4.45 -1.98
N SER A 82 13.07 4.27 -2.64
CA SER A 82 12.72 4.96 -3.88
C SER A 82 11.70 6.08 -3.71
N TRP A 83 11.04 6.16 -2.55
CA TRP A 83 9.98 7.14 -2.30
C TRP A 83 10.61 8.51 -2.00
N GLN A 84 10.42 9.44 -2.93
CA GLN A 84 10.78 10.85 -2.80
C GLN A 84 9.52 11.70 -2.69
#